data_AF-A0AAD4SR83-F1
#
_entry.id   AF-A0AAD4SR83-F1
#
_cell.length_a   1.000
_cell.length_b   1.000
_cell.length_c   1.000
_cell.angle_alpha   90.00
_cell.angle_beta   90.00
_cell.angle_gamma   90.00
#
_symmetry.space_group_name_H-M   'P 1'
#
loop_
_entity.id
_entity.type
_entity.pdbx_description
1 polymer ?
#
loop_
_entity_poly.entity_id
_entity_poly.type
_entity_poly.pdbx_seq_one_letter_code
_entity_poly.pdbx_strand_id
1 'polypeptide(L)'
;SRPFFKDRRKFIQLVDPLLQGRFPTRCLHHAIAITAMCLQEQPSFRPFISDVVVALEYLASQPYNSGSNTRTQSPSSSTPSRENGLSSSETR
;
A
#
# COMPACT_ATOMS: atom_id res chain seq x y z
N SER A 1 22.11 8.14 -8.98
CA SER A 1 22.36 8.17 -7.52
C SER A 1 21.11 7.95 -6.64
N ARG A 2 20.06 7.24 -7.08
CA ARG A 2 18.86 6.94 -6.24
C ARG A 2 18.65 5.43 -6.04
N PRO A 3 19.57 4.72 -5.35
CA PRO A 3 19.55 3.26 -5.27
C PRO A 3 18.33 2.71 -4.51
N PHE A 4 17.78 3.47 -3.56
CA PHE A 4 16.73 2.99 -2.67
C PHE A 4 15.30 3.13 -3.22
N PHE A 5 15.06 4.05 -4.15
CA PHE A 5 13.73 4.27 -4.75
C PHE A 5 13.34 3.20 -5.78
N LYS A 6 14.30 2.38 -6.23
CA LYS A 6 14.07 1.34 -7.25
C LYS A 6 13.52 0.03 -6.67
N ASP A 7 13.69 -0.19 -5.36
CA ASP A 7 13.48 -1.50 -4.75
C ASP A 7 12.58 -1.37 -3.51
N ARG A 8 11.29 -1.66 -3.67
CA ARG A 8 10.28 -1.46 -2.62
C ARG A 8 10.60 -2.18 -1.31
N ARG A 9 11.35 -3.30 -1.38
CA ARG A 9 11.76 -4.06 -0.19
C ARG A 9 12.80 -3.31 0.66
N LYS A 10 13.53 -2.37 0.06
CA LYS A 10 14.55 -1.56 0.74
C LYS A 10 14.00 -0.27 1.34
N PHE A 11 12.71 0.02 1.14
CA PHE A 11 12.08 1.22 1.70
C PHE A 11 12.15 1.28 3.22
N ILE A 12 12.13 0.12 3.89
CA ILE A 12 12.30 0.03 5.34
C ILE A 12 13.68 0.53 5.79
N GLN A 13 14.71 0.41 4.96
CA GLN A 13 16.06 0.90 5.25
C GLN A 13 16.19 2.42 5.15
N LEU A 14 15.19 3.10 4.56
CA LEU A 14 15.12 4.57 4.53
C LEU A 14 14.46 5.16 5.77
N VAL A 15 13.74 4.34 6.53
CA VAL A 15 13.00 4.79 7.70
C VAL A 15 13.96 4.94 8.87
N ASP A 16 13.70 5.93 9.72
CA ASP A 16 14.43 6.12 10.97
C ASP A 16 14.47 4.81 11.78
N PRO A 17 15.66 4.25 12.07
CA PRO A 17 15.81 3.05 12.88
C PRO A 17 15.16 3.15 14.26
N LEU A 18 15.04 4.37 14.82
CA LEU A 18 14.40 4.62 16.12
C LEU A 18 12.89 4.39 16.09
N LEU A 19 12.27 4.38 14.91
CA LEU A 19 10.86 3.98 14.77
C LEU A 19 10.67 2.47 14.99
N GLN A 20 11.74 1.65 14.92
CA GLN A 20 11.69 0.22 15.24
C GLN A 20 10.57 -0.56 14.53
N GLY A 21 10.27 -0.19 13.28
CA GLY A 21 9.18 -0.82 12.52
C GLY A 21 7.76 -0.38 12.93
N ARG A 22 7.61 0.57 13.87
CA ARG A 22 6.34 1.10 14.35
C ARG A 22 5.81 2.19 13.43
N PHE A 23 5.46 1.80 12.21
CA PHE A 23 4.84 2.69 11.24
C PHE A 23 3.94 1.89 10.30
N PRO A 24 2.89 2.51 9.75
CA PRO A 24 2.05 1.85 8.78
C PRO A 24 2.80 1.70 7.45
N THR A 25 3.03 0.46 7.02
CA THR A 25 3.72 0.15 5.76
C THR A 25 3.05 0.80 4.54
N ARG A 26 1.72 0.97 4.58
CA ARG A 26 0.97 1.65 3.50
C ARG A 26 1.33 3.13 3.43
N CYS A 27 1.30 3.85 4.55
CA CYS A 27 1.68 5.28 4.55
C CYS A 27 3.14 5.48 4.15
N LEU A 28 4.04 4.57 4.56
CA LEU A 28 5.43 4.62 4.13
C LEU A 28 5.56 4.57 2.60
N HIS A 29 4.88 3.62 1.94
CA HIS A 29 4.92 3.50 0.49
C HIS A 29 4.43 4.77 -0.21
N HIS A 30 3.33 5.35 0.27
CA HIS A 30 2.80 6.59 -0.29
C HIS A 30 3.75 7.77 -0.07
N ALA A 31 4.31 7.92 1.14
CA ALA A 31 5.27 8.97 1.43
C ALA A 31 6.49 8.90 0.50
N ILE A 32 7.03 7.69 0.29
CA ILE A 32 8.15 7.48 -0.63
C ILE A 32 7.77 7.80 -2.07
N ALA A 33 6.55 7.45 -2.52
CA ALA A 33 6.08 7.80 -3.85
C ALA A 33 6.00 9.33 -4.04
N ILE A 34 5.46 10.05 -3.05
CA ILE A 34 5.41 11.52 -3.05
C ILE A 34 6.84 12.08 -3.12
N THR A 35 7.75 11.60 -2.26
CA THR A 35 9.16 12.01 -2.30
C THR A 35 9.81 11.71 -3.65
N ALA A 36 9.51 10.57 -4.27
CA ALA A 36 10.04 10.20 -5.58
C ALA A 36 9.55 11.15 -6.69
N MET A 37 8.29 11.60 -6.64
CA MET A 37 7.74 12.59 -7.57
C MET A 37 8.40 13.96 -7.36
N CYS A 38 8.55 14.40 -6.12
CA CYS A 38 9.21 15.68 -5.79
C CYS A 38 10.68 15.72 -6.23
N LEU A 39 11.36 14.58 -6.21
CA LEU A 39 12.76 14.47 -6.57
C LEU A 39 13.02 14.13 -8.05
N GLN A 40 12.02 14.17 -8.93
CA GLN A 40 12.23 13.92 -10.35
C GLN A 40 13.22 14.91 -10.97
N GLU A 41 14.06 14.44 -11.89
CA GLU A 41 15.01 15.31 -12.60
C GLU A 41 14.26 16.32 -13.46
N GLN A 42 13.26 15.85 -14.19
CA GLN A 42 12.38 16.69 -15.01
C GLN A 42 11.40 17.48 -14.12
N PRO A 43 11.40 18.83 -14.20
CA PRO A 43 10.55 19.68 -13.37
C PRO A 43 9.05 19.45 -13.58
N SER A 44 8.65 19.08 -14.81
CA SER A 44 7.24 18.87 -15.17
C SER A 44 6.57 17.68 -14.45
N PHE A 45 7.36 16.74 -13.90
CA PHE A 45 6.82 15.64 -13.09
C PHE A 45 6.82 15.93 -11.59
N ARG A 46 7.35 17.08 -11.17
CA ARG A 46 7.31 17.49 -9.76
C ARG A 46 5.92 18.06 -9.47
N PRO A 47 5.22 17.57 -8.43
CA PRO A 47 3.90 18.07 -8.09
C PRO A 47 3.97 19.51 -7.55
N PHE A 48 2.85 20.23 -7.64
CA PHE A 48 2.73 21.51 -6.95
C PHE A 48 2.77 21.30 -5.43
N ILE A 49 3.33 22.27 -4.71
CA ILE A 49 3.46 22.16 -3.25
C ILE A 49 2.09 22.05 -2.56
N SER A 50 1.06 22.68 -3.12
CA SER A 50 -0.33 22.54 -2.66
C SER A 50 -0.78 21.07 -2.65
N ASP A 51 -0.48 20.34 -3.71
CA ASP A 51 -0.89 18.94 -3.87
C ASP A 51 -0.10 18.04 -2.91
N VAL A 52 1.18 18.36 -2.68
CA VAL A 52 2.02 17.65 -1.71
C VAL A 52 1.47 17.82 -0.30
N VAL A 53 1.08 19.04 0.09
CA VAL A 53 0.51 19.31 1.42
C VAL A 53 -0.77 18.51 1.62
N VAL A 54 -1.69 18.55 0.66
CA VAL A 54 -2.96 17.79 0.72
C VAL A 54 -2.68 16.28 0.83
N ALA A 55 -1.74 15.76 0.04
CA ALA A 55 -1.39 14.35 0.09
C ALA A 55 -0.78 13.95 1.45
N LEU A 56 0.10 14.78 2.02
CA LEU A 56 0.70 14.52 3.33
C LEU A 56 -0.32 14.63 4.46
N GLU A 57 -1.25 15.57 4.40
CA GLU A 57 -2.35 15.71 5.36
C GLU A 57 -3.28 14.49 5.30
N TYR A 58 -3.57 13.99 4.10
CA TYR A 58 -4.29 12.73 3.94
C TYR A 58 -3.55 11.55 4.58
N LEU A 59 -2.21 11.47 4.43
CA LEU A 59 -1.43 10.41 5.08
C LEU A 59 -1.38 10.54 6.60
N ALA A 60 -1.34 11.76 7.12
CA ALA A 60 -1.32 12.03 8.55
C ALA A 60 -2.66 11.75 9.23
N SER A 61 -3.78 11.92 8.52
CA SER A 61 -5.13 11.59 9.02
C SER A 61 -5.44 10.09 9.01
N GLN A 62 -4.58 9.25 8.41
CA GLN A 62 -4.80 7.81 8.41
C GLN A 62 -4.59 7.23 9.81
N PRO A 63 -5.52 6.40 10.32
CA PRO A 63 -5.36 5.77 11.62
C PRO A 63 -4.20 4.78 11.59
N TYR A 64 -3.26 4.96 12.52
CA TYR A 64 -2.22 3.96 12.77
C TYR A 64 -2.79 2.82 13.62
N ASN A 65 -3.29 1.79 12.97
CA ASN A 65 -3.69 0.58 13.68
C ASN A 65 -2.45 -0.29 13.92
N SER A 66 -1.84 -0.12 15.10
CA SER A 66 -0.74 -0.97 15.60
C SER A 66 -1.27 -2.35 16.02
N GLY A 67 -2.04 -3.01 15.16
CA GLY A 67 -2.49 -4.38 15.38
C GLY A 67 -1.25 -5.26 15.54
N SER A 68 -1.10 -5.88 16.71
CA SER A 68 -0.02 -6.83 16.95
C SER A 68 -0.04 -7.89 15.85
N ASN A 69 1.13 -8.20 15.29
CA ASN A 69 1.31 -9.39 14.47
C ASN A 69 1.14 -10.64 15.36
N THR A 70 -0.07 -10.92 15.84
CA THR A 70 -0.45 -12.25 16.30
C THR A 70 -0.95 -13.00 15.09
N ARG A 71 0.00 -13.73 14.48
CA ARG A 71 -0.19 -14.80 13.52
C ARG A 71 -1.43 -15.65 13.87
N THR A 72 -2.54 -15.42 13.20
CA THR A 72 -3.67 -16.35 13.21
C THR A 72 -4.25 -16.45 11.81
N GLN A 73 -3.78 -17.49 11.10
CA GLN A 73 -4.50 -18.41 10.22
C GLN A 73 -5.53 -17.85 9.23
N SER A 74 -5.34 -18.26 7.98
CA SER A 74 -6.24 -18.25 6.83
C SER A 74 -7.73 -18.38 7.17
N PRO A 75 -8.59 -17.82 6.30
CA PRO A 75 -9.49 -18.72 5.59
C PRO A 75 -9.37 -18.54 4.09
N SER A 76 -9.21 -19.68 3.42
CA SER A 76 -9.44 -19.90 2.00
C SER A 76 -10.72 -19.22 1.52
N SER A 77 -10.60 -18.19 0.68
CA SER A 77 -11.72 -17.70 -0.11
C SER A 77 -11.79 -18.48 -1.42
N SER A 78 -12.76 -19.38 -1.44
CA SER A 78 -13.16 -20.26 -2.52
C SER A 78 -13.32 -19.50 -3.84
N THR A 79 -12.68 -20.02 -4.89
CA THR A 79 -12.97 -19.71 -6.29
C THR A 79 -14.40 -20.14 -6.64
N PRO A 80 -15.25 -19.31 -7.26
CA PRO A 80 -16.46 -19.79 -7.91
C PRO A 80 -16.12 -20.21 -9.35
N SER A 81 -15.91 -21.51 -9.58
CA SER A 81 -15.94 -22.08 -10.93
C SER A 81 -17.39 -22.10 -11.40
N ARG A 82 -17.70 -21.30 -12.44
CA ARG A 82 -18.92 -21.46 -13.23
C ARG A 82 -18.70 -22.64 -14.18
N GLU A 83 -19.40 -23.74 -13.94
CA GLU A 83 -19.57 -24.81 -14.92
C GLU A 83 -21.05 -24.97 -15.25
N ASN A 84 -21.32 -25.04 -16.56
CA ASN A 84 -22.62 -25.26 -17.18
C ASN A 84 -23.18 -26.65 -16.87
N GLY A 85 -24.52 -26.80 -16.92
CA GLY A 85 -25.11 -28.01 -17.51
C GLY A 85 -26.30 -28.64 -16.78
N LEU A 86 -27.47 -28.49 -17.41
CA LEU A 86 -28.43 -29.56 -17.70
C LEU A 86 -29.38 -30.10 -16.59
N SER A 87 -30.66 -29.75 -16.77
CA SER A 87 -31.84 -30.65 -16.83
C SER A 87 -32.25 -31.48 -15.60
N SER A 88 -33.44 -31.19 -15.06
CA SER A 88 -34.66 -32.04 -15.18
C SER A 88 -35.63 -31.95 -13.99
N SER A 89 -36.92 -32.09 -14.35
CA SER A 89 -38.07 -32.60 -13.59
C SER A 89 -38.69 -31.79 -12.45
N GLU A 90 -39.72 -31.03 -12.85
CA GLU A 90 -41.00 -30.78 -12.18
C GLU A 90 -41.66 -32.07 -11.67
N THR A 91 -42.21 -32.10 -10.44
CA THR A 91 -43.44 -32.82 -9.99
C THR A 91 -43.57 -32.75 -8.45
N ARG A 92 -44.55 -31.98 -7.94
CA ARG A 92 -45.74 -32.45 -7.22
C ARG A 92 -46.51 -31.29 -6.60
#